data_AF-A0A4Q9W0Y6-F1
#
_entry.id   AF-A0A4Q9W0Y6-F1
#
_cell.length_a   1.000
_cell.length_b   1.000
_cell.length_c   1.000
_cell.angle_alpha   90.00
_cell.angle_beta   90.00
_cell.angle_gamma   90.00
#
_symmetry.space_group_name_H-M   'P 1'
#
loop_
_entity.id
_entity.type
_entity.pdbx_description
1 polymer ?
#
loop_
_entity_poly.entity_id
_entity_poly.type
_entity_poly.pdbx_seq_one_letter_code
_entity_poly.pdbx_strand_id
1 'polypeptide(L)'
;IEAKDNIQRNSTRDQVNEAKTNGINKIENITPATTVKSEARQAVQNKANEQINHIQNTPDATNEEKQEAINRVSAELARVQAQINAEHTTQGVKTIKDDAITSLSRINAQVVEKESARNAIEQKATQQTQFINNNDNATDEEKEVANNLVIATKQKDR
;
A
#
# COMPACT_ATOMS: atom_id res chain seq x y z
N ILE A 1 -26.50 -29.25 -26.61
CA ILE A 1 -26.91 -30.48 -27.33
C ILE A 1 -28.44 -30.55 -27.44
N GLU A 2 -29.17 -30.24 -26.37
CA GLU A 2 -30.64 -30.19 -26.30
C GLU A 2 -31.38 -29.51 -27.49
N ALA A 3 -30.93 -28.34 -27.98
CA ALA A 3 -31.65 -27.61 -29.03
C ALA A 3 -31.66 -28.32 -30.39
N LYS A 4 -30.56 -28.97 -30.79
CA LYS A 4 -30.47 -29.70 -32.07
C LYS A 4 -31.31 -30.98 -32.02
N ASP A 5 -31.31 -31.67 -30.89
CA ASP A 5 -32.09 -32.89 -30.69
C ASP A 5 -33.60 -32.61 -30.72
N ASN A 6 -34.04 -31.47 -30.18
CA ASN A 6 -35.44 -31.06 -30.23
C ASN A 6 -35.90 -30.78 -31.67
N ILE A 7 -35.07 -30.13 -32.48
CA ILE A 7 -35.37 -29.89 -33.91
C ILE A 7 -35.53 -31.21 -34.67
N GLN A 8 -34.66 -32.19 -34.41
CA GLN A 8 -34.66 -33.49 -35.11
C GLN A 8 -35.89 -34.36 -34.77
N ARG A 9 -36.46 -34.21 -33.56
CA ARG A 9 -37.62 -35.00 -33.09
C ARG A 9 -38.96 -34.39 -33.47
N ASN A 10 -39.00 -33.11 -33.78
CA ASN A 10 -40.23 -32.38 -34.07
C ASN A 10 -40.75 -32.71 -35.47
N SER A 11 -42.07 -32.98 -35.55
CA SER A 11 -42.71 -33.44 -36.79
C SER A 11 -43.42 -32.31 -37.55
N THR A 12 -43.59 -31.15 -36.92
CA THR A 12 -44.22 -29.98 -37.56
C THR A 12 -43.25 -28.81 -37.70
N ARG A 13 -43.51 -27.97 -38.70
CA ARG A 13 -42.77 -26.73 -38.94
C ARG A 13 -42.79 -25.80 -37.73
N ASP A 14 -43.92 -25.70 -37.03
CA ASP A 14 -44.07 -24.82 -35.88
C ASP A 14 -43.23 -25.28 -34.68
N GLN A 15 -43.25 -26.58 -34.39
CA GLN A 15 -42.42 -27.16 -33.33
C GLN A 15 -40.92 -27.01 -33.63
N VAL A 16 -40.51 -27.18 -34.90
CA VAL A 16 -39.13 -26.93 -35.33
C VAL A 16 -38.74 -25.47 -35.13
N ASN A 17 -39.62 -24.52 -35.48
CA ASN A 17 -39.40 -23.09 -35.29
C ASN A 17 -39.29 -22.71 -33.80
N GLU A 18 -40.16 -23.27 -32.95
CA GLU A 18 -40.11 -23.06 -31.51
C GLU A 18 -38.81 -23.58 -30.90
N ALA A 19 -38.41 -24.82 -31.24
CA ALA A 19 -37.15 -25.40 -30.77
C ALA A 19 -35.92 -24.60 -31.23
N LYS A 20 -35.95 -24.05 -32.46
CA LYS A 20 -34.93 -23.14 -32.97
C LYS A 20 -34.86 -21.85 -32.13
N THR A 21 -35.99 -21.17 -31.94
CA THR A 21 -36.05 -19.91 -31.17
C THR A 21 -35.57 -20.12 -29.73
N ASN A 22 -36.04 -21.17 -29.07
CA ASN A 22 -35.61 -21.52 -27.71
C ASN A 22 -34.11 -21.85 -27.65
N GLY A 23 -33.58 -22.54 -28.66
CA GLY A 23 -32.16 -22.84 -28.78
C GLY A 23 -31.30 -21.58 -28.94
N ILE A 24 -31.71 -20.66 -29.81
CA ILE A 24 -31.05 -19.36 -30.01
C ILE A 24 -31.07 -18.56 -28.70
N ASN A 25 -32.23 -18.40 -28.08
CA ASN A 25 -32.37 -17.67 -26.81
C ASN A 25 -31.49 -18.28 -25.71
N LYS A 26 -31.43 -19.61 -25.59
CA LYS A 26 -30.54 -20.29 -24.62
C LYS A 26 -29.06 -19.96 -24.89
N ILE A 27 -28.65 -19.93 -26.16
CA ILE A 27 -27.26 -19.61 -26.56
C ILE A 27 -26.94 -18.14 -26.29
N GLU A 28 -27.84 -17.22 -26.63
CA GLU A 28 -27.66 -15.77 -26.42
C GLU A 28 -27.53 -15.40 -24.95
N ASN A 29 -28.13 -16.17 -24.05
CA ASN A 29 -28.02 -15.98 -22.60
C ASN A 29 -26.72 -16.54 -21.99
N ILE A 30 -25.90 -17.28 -22.75
CA ILE A 30 -24.62 -17.80 -22.23
C ILE A 30 -23.61 -16.66 -22.16
N THR A 31 -23.13 -16.38 -20.95
CA THR A 31 -22.10 -15.37 -20.69
C THR A 31 -20.96 -15.96 -19.86
N PRO A 32 -19.72 -15.46 -20.01
CA PRO A 32 -18.59 -15.93 -19.22
C PRO A 32 -18.65 -15.42 -17.77
N ALA A 33 -18.15 -16.22 -16.82
CA ALA A 33 -17.93 -15.77 -15.45
C ALA A 33 -16.79 -14.74 -15.36
N THR A 34 -16.90 -13.76 -14.45
CA THR A 34 -15.99 -12.60 -14.37
C THR A 34 -15.33 -12.39 -12.99
N THR A 35 -15.45 -13.37 -12.08
CA THR A 35 -15.09 -13.23 -10.65
C THR A 35 -13.59 -13.12 -10.36
N VAL A 36 -12.74 -13.82 -11.12
CA VAL A 36 -11.29 -13.92 -10.85
C VAL A 36 -10.62 -12.55 -10.80
N LYS A 37 -10.89 -11.68 -11.80
CA LYS A 37 -10.29 -10.34 -11.84
C LYS A 37 -10.85 -9.41 -10.78
N SER A 38 -12.16 -9.47 -10.49
CA SER A 38 -12.77 -8.63 -9.46
C SER A 38 -12.23 -8.95 -8.08
N GLU A 39 -12.08 -10.23 -7.74
CA GLU A 39 -11.52 -10.68 -6.47
C GLU A 39 -10.05 -10.25 -6.33
N ALA A 40 -9.25 -10.42 -7.38
CA ALA A 40 -7.85 -10.00 -7.38
C ALA A 40 -7.70 -8.48 -7.18
N ARG A 41 -8.49 -7.65 -7.88
CA ARG A 41 -8.46 -6.19 -7.69
C ARG A 41 -8.86 -5.80 -6.27
N GLN A 42 -9.88 -6.44 -5.71
CA GLN A 42 -10.32 -6.15 -4.34
C GLN A 42 -9.23 -6.52 -3.32
N ALA A 43 -8.57 -7.67 -3.49
CA ALA A 43 -7.50 -8.10 -2.60
C ALA A 43 -6.32 -7.11 -2.61
N VAL A 44 -5.90 -6.64 -3.80
CA VAL A 44 -4.81 -5.65 -3.92
C VAL A 44 -5.23 -4.30 -3.35
N GLN A 45 -6.47 -3.85 -3.59
CA GLN A 45 -6.99 -2.61 -3.00
C GLN A 45 -6.99 -2.67 -1.47
N ASN A 46 -7.45 -3.78 -0.89
CA ASN A 46 -7.45 -3.97 0.56
C ASN A 46 -6.03 -3.92 1.12
N LYS A 47 -5.06 -4.56 0.46
CA LYS A 47 -3.67 -4.54 0.88
C LYS A 47 -3.05 -3.14 0.80
N ALA A 48 -3.36 -2.39 -0.26
CA ALA A 48 -2.91 -1.01 -0.40
C ALA A 48 -3.47 -0.12 0.74
N ASN A 49 -4.75 -0.27 1.08
CA ASN A 49 -5.37 0.46 2.19
C ASN A 49 -4.73 0.10 3.54
N GLU A 50 -4.46 -1.18 3.79
CA GLU A 50 -3.74 -1.65 4.97
C GLU A 50 -2.35 -1.00 5.06
N GLN A 51 -1.61 -0.97 3.95
CA GLN A 51 -0.28 -0.38 3.91
C GLN A 51 -0.30 1.14 4.12
N ILE A 52 -1.27 1.85 3.54
CA ILE A 52 -1.45 3.29 3.77
C ILE A 52 -1.70 3.56 5.26
N ASN A 53 -2.56 2.78 5.91
CA ASN A 53 -2.80 2.92 7.35
C ASN A 53 -1.53 2.65 8.16
N HIS A 54 -0.73 1.65 7.78
CA HIS A 54 0.56 1.38 8.43
C HIS A 54 1.52 2.57 8.29
N ILE A 55 1.64 3.14 7.08
CA ILE A 55 2.47 4.31 6.80
C ILE A 55 2.01 5.54 7.62
N GLN A 56 0.70 5.81 7.66
CA GLN A 56 0.16 6.93 8.43
C GLN A 56 0.50 6.83 9.93
N ASN A 57 0.53 5.61 10.45
CA ASN A 57 0.88 5.32 11.84
C ASN A 57 2.39 5.12 12.06
N THR A 58 3.25 5.38 11.07
CA THR A 58 4.70 5.30 11.27
C THR A 58 5.11 6.37 12.29
N PRO A 59 5.68 5.95 13.44
CA PRO A 59 6.14 6.89 14.46
C PRO A 59 7.34 7.67 13.92
N ASP A 60 7.53 8.89 14.43
CA ASP A 60 8.62 9.79 14.07
C ASP A 60 8.71 10.26 12.61
N ALA A 61 8.08 9.58 11.66
CA ALA A 61 7.95 10.08 10.29
C ALA A 61 7.18 11.42 10.27
N THR A 62 7.73 12.36 9.52
CA THR A 62 7.08 13.61 9.14
C THR A 62 5.92 13.37 8.19
N ASN A 63 5.10 14.38 7.97
CA ASN A 63 3.97 14.27 7.05
C ASN A 63 4.45 14.08 5.61
N GLU A 64 5.55 14.73 5.25
CA GLU A 64 6.19 14.67 3.94
C GLU A 64 6.70 13.26 3.65
N GLU A 65 7.42 12.65 4.60
CA GLU A 65 7.93 11.27 4.49
C GLU A 65 6.77 10.24 4.37
N LYS A 66 5.68 10.46 5.11
CA LYS A 66 4.46 9.64 5.00
C LYS A 66 3.80 9.81 3.65
N GLN A 67 3.63 11.04 3.19
CA GLN A 67 2.95 11.33 1.93
C GLN A 67 3.71 10.75 0.73
N GLU A 68 5.04 10.83 0.74
CA GLU A 68 5.87 10.21 -0.30
C GLU A 68 5.66 8.69 -0.36
N ALA A 69 5.65 8.01 0.79
CA ALA A 69 5.38 6.58 0.83
C ALA A 69 3.94 6.23 0.41
N ILE A 70 2.94 7.03 0.78
CA ILE A 70 1.55 6.86 0.34
C ILE A 70 1.44 7.01 -1.18
N ASN A 71 2.10 8.01 -1.78
CA ASN A 71 2.11 8.21 -3.22
C ASN A 71 2.69 6.99 -3.96
N ARG A 72 3.76 6.40 -3.41
CA ARG A 72 4.35 5.15 -3.95
C ARG A 72 3.38 3.98 -3.87
N VAL A 73 2.62 3.84 -2.78
CA VAL A 73 1.55 2.81 -2.68
C VAL A 73 0.46 3.05 -3.73
N SER A 74 -0.02 4.27 -3.89
CA SER A 74 -1.05 4.60 -4.88
C SER A 74 -0.60 4.35 -6.32
N ALA A 75 0.65 4.69 -6.65
CA ALA A 75 1.23 4.43 -7.97
C ALA A 75 1.32 2.93 -8.26
N GLU A 76 1.79 2.14 -7.29
CA GLU A 76 1.91 0.69 -7.41
C GLU A 76 0.53 0.02 -7.56
N LEU A 77 -0.46 0.46 -6.77
CA LEU A 77 -1.84 -0.01 -6.87
C LEU A 77 -2.42 0.21 -8.27
N ALA A 78 -2.28 1.43 -8.81
CA ALA A 78 -2.77 1.76 -10.15
C ALA A 78 -2.10 0.89 -11.23
N ARG A 79 -0.77 0.72 -11.13
CA ARG A 79 0.01 -0.13 -12.04
C ARG A 79 -0.50 -1.58 -12.03
N VAL A 80 -0.69 -2.15 -10.84
CA VAL A 80 -1.14 -3.54 -10.69
C VAL A 80 -2.59 -3.72 -11.16
N GLN A 81 -3.49 -2.78 -10.87
CA GLN A 81 -4.87 -2.84 -11.35
C GLN A 81 -4.94 -2.88 -12.88
N ALA A 82 -4.08 -2.09 -13.56
CA ALA A 82 -3.96 -2.14 -15.01
C ALA A 82 -3.46 -3.51 -15.50
N GLN A 83 -2.47 -4.11 -14.83
CA GLN A 83 -1.96 -5.45 -15.16
C GLN A 83 -3.04 -6.54 -15.01
N ILE A 84 -3.80 -6.53 -13.90
CA ILE A 84 -4.90 -7.48 -13.69
C ILE A 84 -5.97 -7.34 -14.78
N ASN A 85 -6.27 -6.11 -15.21
CA ASN A 85 -7.23 -5.86 -16.27
C ASN A 85 -6.76 -6.40 -17.62
N ALA A 86 -5.47 -6.24 -17.93
CA ALA A 86 -4.85 -6.70 -19.18
C ALA A 86 -4.60 -8.20 -19.25
N GLU A 87 -4.48 -8.90 -18.12
CA GLU A 87 -4.19 -10.34 -18.10
C GLU A 87 -5.37 -11.20 -18.59
N HIS A 88 -5.12 -12.30 -19.29
CA HIS A 88 -6.17 -13.14 -19.91
C HIS A 88 -6.29 -14.53 -19.29
N THR A 89 -5.38 -14.88 -18.37
CA THR A 89 -5.35 -16.20 -17.71
C THR A 89 -5.63 -16.09 -16.22
N THR A 90 -6.35 -17.06 -15.66
CA THR A 90 -6.56 -17.15 -14.21
C THR A 90 -5.25 -17.24 -13.44
N GLN A 91 -4.28 -18.00 -13.97
CA GLN A 91 -2.97 -18.15 -13.34
C GLN A 91 -2.18 -16.84 -13.35
N GLY A 92 -2.17 -16.11 -14.46
CA GLY A 92 -1.52 -14.80 -14.53
C GLY A 92 -2.13 -13.80 -13.57
N VAL A 93 -3.48 -13.73 -13.47
CA VAL A 93 -4.16 -12.84 -12.52
C VAL A 93 -3.76 -13.18 -11.08
N LYS A 94 -3.68 -14.48 -10.74
CA LYS A 94 -3.26 -14.93 -9.41
C LYS A 94 -1.81 -14.52 -9.13
N THR A 95 -0.90 -14.74 -10.07
CA THR A 95 0.51 -14.36 -9.93
C THR A 95 0.66 -12.84 -9.73
N ILE A 96 0.04 -12.02 -10.58
CA ILE A 96 0.06 -10.55 -10.45
C ILE A 96 -0.43 -10.11 -9.06
N LYS A 97 -1.53 -10.70 -8.58
CA LYS A 97 -2.09 -10.40 -7.26
C LYS A 97 -1.13 -10.78 -6.12
N ASP A 98 -0.53 -11.97 -6.17
CA ASP A 98 0.41 -12.45 -5.14
C ASP A 98 1.69 -11.59 -5.12
N ASP A 99 2.23 -11.23 -6.30
CA ASP A 99 3.39 -10.33 -6.43
C ASP A 99 3.09 -8.92 -5.91
N ALA A 100 1.90 -8.39 -6.21
CA ALA A 100 1.48 -7.08 -5.75
C ALA A 100 1.32 -6.99 -4.23
N ILE A 101 0.79 -8.04 -3.59
CA ILE A 101 0.72 -8.11 -2.12
C ILE A 101 2.13 -8.01 -1.53
N THR A 102 3.10 -8.66 -2.16
CA THR A 102 4.49 -8.63 -1.72
C THR A 102 5.13 -7.27 -1.96
N SER A 103 4.93 -6.65 -3.13
CA SER A 103 5.52 -5.34 -3.45
C SER A 103 4.96 -4.23 -2.57
N LEU A 104 3.64 -4.19 -2.38
CA LEU A 104 2.96 -3.21 -1.53
C LEU A 104 3.47 -3.28 -0.08
N SER A 105 3.64 -4.49 0.46
CA SER A 105 4.12 -4.69 1.84
C SER A 105 5.55 -4.16 2.09
N ARG A 106 6.33 -3.88 1.04
CA ARG A 106 7.69 -3.36 1.14
C ARG A 106 7.75 -1.82 1.12
N ILE A 107 6.64 -1.14 0.84
CA ILE A 107 6.61 0.32 0.75
C ILE A 107 6.38 0.91 2.14
N ASN A 108 7.40 1.53 2.72
CA ASN A 108 7.35 2.14 4.06
C ASN A 108 7.80 3.60 4.04
N ALA A 109 7.28 4.41 4.96
CA ALA A 109 7.84 5.74 5.22
C ALA A 109 9.30 5.61 5.69
N GLN A 110 10.15 6.54 5.24
CA GLN A 110 11.53 6.64 5.69
C GLN A 110 11.55 7.68 6.80
N VAL A 111 12.00 7.32 8.00
CA VAL A 111 12.13 8.25 9.13
C VAL A 111 13.54 8.82 9.10
N VAL A 112 13.70 10.08 8.73
CA VAL A 112 15.01 10.73 8.58
C VAL A 112 15.03 12.06 9.31
N GLU A 113 14.03 12.91 9.11
CA GLU A 113 14.09 14.31 9.54
C GLU A 113 14.18 14.46 11.06
N LYS A 114 13.30 13.79 11.82
CA LYS A 114 13.33 13.88 13.30
C LYS A 114 14.55 13.22 13.91
N GLU A 115 15.03 12.12 13.33
CA GLU A 115 16.25 11.46 13.78
C GLU A 115 17.46 12.38 13.59
N SER A 116 17.59 12.97 12.40
CA SER A 116 18.63 13.95 12.08
C SER A 116 18.61 15.15 13.03
N ALA A 117 17.43 15.72 13.29
CA ALA A 117 17.28 16.84 14.21
C ALA A 117 17.73 16.50 15.64
N ARG A 118 17.33 15.33 16.17
CA ARG A 118 17.77 14.86 17.50
C ARG A 118 19.28 14.69 17.57
N ASN A 119 19.88 14.12 16.52
CA ASN A 119 21.33 13.93 16.43
C ASN A 119 22.07 15.27 16.42
N ALA A 120 21.56 16.27 15.68
CA ALA A 120 22.15 17.61 15.66
C ALA A 120 22.11 18.31 17.03
N ILE A 121 20.98 18.18 17.76
CA ILE A 121 20.85 18.71 19.12
C ILE A 121 21.84 18.02 20.07
N GLU A 122 21.95 16.69 20.01
CA GLU A 122 22.88 15.92 20.84
C GLU A 122 24.33 16.36 20.61
N GLN A 123 24.75 16.48 19.34
CA GLN A 123 26.08 16.95 18.98
C GLN A 123 26.36 18.37 19.51
N LYS A 124 25.40 19.29 19.35
CA LYS A 124 25.58 20.67 19.81
C LYS A 124 25.68 20.75 21.34
N ALA A 125 24.91 19.93 22.06
CA ALA A 125 25.00 19.85 23.50
C ALA A 125 26.35 19.31 23.98
N THR A 126 26.87 18.26 23.34
CA THR A 126 28.22 17.74 23.64
C THR A 126 29.29 18.83 23.45
N GLN A 127 29.24 19.57 22.34
CA GLN A 127 30.15 20.68 22.09
C GLN A 127 30.04 21.77 23.16
N GLN A 128 28.81 22.11 23.57
CA GLN A 128 28.58 23.14 24.58
C GLN A 128 29.11 22.73 25.96
N THR A 129 28.88 21.47 26.38
CA THR A 129 29.44 20.92 27.63
C THR A 129 30.96 20.95 27.64
N GLN A 130 31.61 20.62 26.52
CA GLN A 130 33.07 20.73 26.39
C GLN A 130 33.55 22.18 26.53
N PHE A 131 32.88 23.12 25.86
CA PHE A 131 33.19 24.54 25.97
C PHE A 131 33.05 25.06 27.43
N ILE A 132 31.98 24.68 28.13
CA ILE A 132 31.75 25.05 29.54
C ILE A 132 32.88 24.50 30.42
N ASN A 133 33.20 23.21 30.30
CA ASN A 133 34.20 22.56 31.16
C ASN A 133 35.60 23.14 30.99
N ASN A 134 35.95 23.54 29.75
CA ASN A 134 37.24 24.13 29.40
C ASN A 134 37.32 25.65 29.70
N ASN A 135 36.29 26.27 30.28
CA ASN A 135 36.35 27.68 30.65
C ASN A 135 37.09 27.88 31.98
N ASP A 136 38.37 28.27 31.93
CA ASP A 136 39.21 28.46 33.12
C ASP A 136 38.83 29.70 33.96
N ASN A 137 37.98 30.59 33.45
CA ASN A 137 37.50 31.76 34.19
C ASN A 137 36.25 31.48 35.04
N ALA A 138 35.61 30.31 34.89
CA ALA A 138 34.41 29.92 35.63
C ALA A 138 34.76 28.97 36.78
N THR A 139 34.04 29.07 37.90
CA THR A 139 34.18 28.11 39.01
C THR A 139 33.53 26.77 38.67
N ASP A 140 33.84 25.73 39.45
CA ASP A 140 33.25 24.40 39.26
C ASP A 140 31.73 24.41 39.48
N GLU A 141 31.24 25.18 40.45
CA GLU A 141 29.80 25.34 40.72
C GLU A 141 29.09 26.04 39.55
N GLU A 142 29.70 27.07 38.95
CA GLU A 142 29.13 27.75 37.78
C GLU A 142 29.06 26.82 36.57
N LYS A 143 30.10 26.00 36.35
CA LYS A 143 30.13 24.97 35.30
C LYS A 143 29.07 23.90 35.53
N GLU A 144 28.89 23.45 36.77
CA GLU A 144 27.87 22.47 37.13
C GLU A 144 26.47 23.00 36.81
N VAL A 145 26.16 24.23 37.23
CA VAL A 145 24.87 24.88 36.91
C VAL A 145 24.67 24.97 35.40
N ALA A 146 25.67 25.41 34.65
CA ALA A 146 25.58 25.53 33.19
C ALA A 146 25.39 24.17 32.50
N ASN A 147 26.09 23.12 32.93
CA ASN A 147 25.92 21.77 32.39
C ASN A 147 24.54 21.18 32.71
N ASN A 148 24.02 21.42 33.91
CA ASN A 148 22.66 21.03 34.28
C ASN A 148 21.62 21.73 33.40
N LEU A 149 21.82 23.01 33.05
CA LEU A 149 20.97 23.71 32.09
C LEU A 149 21.04 23.09 30.69
N VAL A 150 22.22 22.73 30.19
CA VAL A 150 22.37 22.03 28.90
C VAL A 150 21.58 20.71 28.90
N ILE A 151 21.69 19.91 29.96
CA ILE A 151 20.95 18.64 30.10
C ILE A 151 19.44 18.88 30.13
N ALA A 152 18.98 19.86 30.92
CA ALA A 152 17.57 20.18 31.04
C ALA A 152 16.96 20.67 29.72
N THR A 153 17.69 21.45 28.92
CA THR A 153 17.23 21.90 27.60
C THR A 153 17.04 20.72 26.63
N LYS A 154 17.97 19.77 26.58
CA LYS A 154 17.83 18.55 25.74
C LYS A 154 16.59 17.72 26.06
N GLN A 155 16.22 17.64 27.34
CA GLN A 155 15.10 16.81 27.79
C GLN A 155 13.74 17.42 27.46
N LYS A 156 13.64 18.74 27.32
CA LYS A 156 12.40 19.42 26.89
C LYS A 156 12.08 19.21 25.42
N ASP A 157 13.08 18.90 24.59
CA ASP A 157 12.94 18.77 23.13
C ASP A 157 12.68 17.32 22.67
N ARG A 158 12.46 16.38 23.61
CA ARG A 158 12.21 14.94 23.35
C ARG A 158 10.74 14.57 23.31
#